data_AF-A0A7C8LUU7-F1
#
_entry.id   AF-A0A7C8LUU7-F1
#
_cell.length_a   1.000
_cell.length_b   1.000
_cell.length_c   1.000
_cell.angle_alpha   90.00
_cell.angle_beta   90.00
_cell.angle_gamma   90.00
#
_symmetry.space_group_name_H-M   'P 1'
#
loop_
_entity.id
_entity.type
_entity.pdbx_description
1 polymer ?
#
loop_
_entity_poly.entity_id
_entity_poly.type
_entity_poly.pdbx_seq_one_letter_code
_entity_poly.pdbx_strand_id
1 'polypeptide(L)'
;MVSKRVLASVCMATLLFGTQAAAENTGVDSVAIKASSTMATPVAESAPTEATQIQLIEQAIREVEAEVQSESQNELYEKQNMHDASNISETTLSKVVPTLQYQPQQPIQHALHEQNFVPSWYKGGSEISAEMPKAPLFSKDGFELESFTPYEPGFIQEYAHGAINWLTGTVTAKGESLSTGLAVSSREARLKTMRAATVDARKNLLEILNKIPVTEKLRVKNILRTDEDIMQFVRGDMQNSRITSTTFAEDGVASVTVSITLRDMFLEKLIGKHVSFHRVNDNPYSAANAVAESIENAVLPDSQQESVEADIVLPIAYTGLLIDAREVGISPAITVNIVDETGHVLYSPRVVNRNVALRNGMVEYAGTWEEAIASKRSSTNPLVLKAVRVQGKTRSNIVISDEQALLLKQINNAHNFLEEGRVVVVCK
;
A
#
# COMPACT_ATOMS: atom_id res chain seq x y z
N MET A 1 -17.16 32.49 -12.21
CA MET A 1 -17.64 31.88 -13.47
C MET A 1 -16.57 32.10 -14.52
N VAL A 2 -15.79 31.08 -14.88
CA VAL A 2 -14.72 31.21 -15.88
C VAL A 2 -15.36 31.40 -17.25
N SER A 3 -14.95 32.45 -17.97
CA SER A 3 -15.53 32.86 -19.25
C SER A 3 -15.34 31.78 -20.31
N LYS A 4 -16.41 31.46 -21.04
CA LYS A 4 -16.47 30.46 -22.13
C LYS A 4 -15.43 30.67 -23.24
N ARG A 5 -14.76 31.82 -23.28
CA ARG A 5 -13.68 32.13 -24.23
C ARG A 5 -12.36 31.43 -23.89
N VAL A 6 -12.06 31.18 -22.62
CA VAL A 6 -10.83 30.50 -22.19
C VAL A 6 -10.88 28.99 -22.52
N LEU A 7 -12.07 28.38 -22.45
CA LEU A 7 -12.26 26.97 -22.79
C LEU A 7 -12.15 26.68 -24.29
N ALA A 8 -12.43 27.67 -25.16
CA ALA A 8 -12.35 27.50 -26.61
C ALA A 8 -10.91 27.56 -27.15
N SER A 9 -10.02 28.31 -26.49
CA SER A 9 -8.62 28.43 -26.91
C SER A 9 -7.81 27.16 -26.60
N VAL A 10 -8.10 26.50 -25.47
CA VAL A 10 -7.41 25.26 -25.06
C VAL A 10 -7.83 24.05 -25.93
N CYS A 11 -9.05 24.03 -26.48
CA CYS A 11 -9.52 22.94 -27.35
C CYS A 11 -9.04 23.02 -28.81
N MET A 12 -8.58 24.19 -29.29
CA MET A 12 -8.05 24.31 -30.67
C MET A 12 -6.57 23.90 -30.77
N ALA A 13 -5.83 23.88 -29.67
CA ALA A 13 -4.42 23.46 -29.65
C ALA A 13 -4.24 21.94 -29.63
N THR A 14 -5.25 21.16 -29.24
CA THR A 14 -5.18 19.69 -29.15
C THR A 14 -5.62 18.96 -30.43
N LEU A 15 -6.20 19.66 -31.42
CA LEU A 15 -6.68 19.05 -32.67
C LEU A 15 -5.67 19.07 -33.83
N LEU A 16 -4.48 19.67 -33.66
CA LEU A 16 -3.47 19.78 -34.72
C LEU A 16 -2.30 18.79 -34.63
N PHE A 17 -2.27 17.91 -33.61
CA PHE A 17 -1.16 16.96 -33.41
C PHE A 17 -1.60 15.52 -33.15
N GLY A 18 -2.45 14.95 -34.01
CA GLY A 18 -2.83 13.55 -33.80
C GLY A 18 -3.52 12.88 -34.97
N THR A 19 -2.83 12.62 -36.08
CA THR A 19 -3.17 11.52 -37.00
C THR A 19 -2.00 11.11 -37.88
N GLN A 20 -1.18 10.14 -37.45
CA GLN A 20 -0.64 9.10 -38.35
C GLN A 20 0.16 8.04 -37.57
N ALA A 21 -0.39 6.82 -37.50
CA ALA A 21 0.30 5.55 -37.78
C ALA A 21 -0.47 4.36 -37.16
N ALA A 22 -1.33 3.72 -37.95
CA ALA A 22 -1.63 2.29 -37.83
C ALA A 22 -2.46 1.84 -39.06
N ALA A 23 -1.77 1.37 -40.10
CA ALA A 23 -2.36 0.52 -41.12
C ALA A 23 -1.31 -0.50 -41.61
N GLU A 24 -1.52 -1.74 -41.16
CA GLU A 24 -1.37 -3.02 -41.86
C GLU A 24 -0.07 -3.36 -42.60
N ASN A 25 0.50 -4.51 -42.21
CA ASN A 25 1.27 -5.34 -43.13
C ASN A 25 0.94 -6.83 -42.91
N THR A 26 0.07 -7.37 -43.78
CA THR A 26 -0.01 -8.80 -44.08
C THR A 26 -0.31 -8.97 -45.57
N GLY A 27 0.52 -9.74 -46.28
CA GLY A 27 0.12 -10.41 -47.53
C GLY A 27 0.76 -9.91 -48.83
N VAL A 28 1.87 -10.54 -49.20
CA VAL A 28 2.14 -11.19 -50.51
C VAL A 28 1.31 -10.69 -51.72
N ASP A 29 1.95 -10.05 -52.72
CA ASP A 29 2.18 -10.68 -54.04
C ASP A 29 2.95 -9.78 -55.03
N SER A 30 3.46 -10.45 -56.05
CA SER A 30 4.48 -10.03 -57.02
C SER A 30 3.95 -9.16 -58.18
N VAL A 31 4.88 -8.53 -58.90
CA VAL A 31 4.92 -8.24 -60.36
C VAL A 31 5.27 -6.78 -60.70
N ALA A 32 6.23 -6.66 -61.62
CA ALA A 32 6.87 -5.48 -62.16
C ALA A 32 5.94 -4.49 -62.88
N ILE A 33 6.37 -3.22 -62.97
CA ILE A 33 6.49 -2.44 -64.22
C ILE A 33 7.36 -1.20 -63.99
N LYS A 34 8.20 -0.93 -65.00
CA LYS A 34 9.13 0.18 -65.22
C LYS A 34 8.39 1.48 -65.52
N ALA A 35 8.74 2.59 -64.88
CA ALA A 35 8.68 3.93 -65.51
C ALA A 35 9.57 4.93 -64.77
N SER A 36 10.42 5.60 -65.54
CA SER A 36 11.25 6.74 -65.18
C SER A 36 10.39 8.01 -65.18
N SER A 37 10.59 8.94 -64.24
CA SER A 37 10.78 10.37 -64.56
C SER A 37 10.93 11.26 -63.31
N THR A 38 11.95 12.12 -63.39
CA THR A 38 12.03 13.51 -62.89
C THR A 38 12.20 13.81 -61.41
N MET A 39 13.26 14.58 -61.18
CA MET A 39 13.74 15.16 -59.93
C MET A 39 12.70 16.03 -59.20
N ALA A 40 12.64 15.86 -57.88
CA ALA A 40 12.44 16.94 -56.93
C ALA A 40 13.12 16.54 -55.61
N THR A 41 14.22 17.20 -55.26
CA THR A 41 14.82 17.18 -53.92
C THR A 41 13.84 17.80 -52.92
N PRO A 42 13.44 17.12 -51.83
CA PRO A 42 12.87 17.80 -50.69
C PRO A 42 14.01 18.23 -49.77
N VAL A 43 14.03 19.53 -49.45
CA VAL A 43 14.79 20.11 -48.35
C VAL A 43 14.36 19.38 -47.08
N ALA A 44 15.30 18.71 -46.42
CA ALA A 44 15.09 18.12 -45.11
C ALA A 44 14.91 19.25 -44.09
N GLU A 45 13.68 19.53 -43.70
CA GLU A 45 13.38 20.37 -42.55
C GLU A 45 13.65 19.53 -41.30
N SER A 46 14.80 19.77 -40.67
CA SER A 46 15.22 19.10 -39.44
C SER A 46 14.23 19.39 -38.32
N ALA A 47 13.76 18.33 -37.65
CA ALA A 47 12.96 18.45 -36.43
C ALA A 47 13.65 19.38 -35.41
N PRO A 48 12.90 20.25 -34.72
CA PRO A 48 13.51 21.17 -33.75
C PRO A 48 14.17 20.38 -32.64
N THR A 49 15.46 20.63 -32.41
CA THR A 49 16.24 20.07 -31.30
C THR A 49 15.54 20.31 -29.96
N GLU A 50 15.73 19.41 -28.99
CA GLU A 50 15.17 19.50 -27.61
C GLU A 50 15.37 20.87 -26.96
N ALA A 51 16.50 21.53 -27.23
CA ALA A 51 16.78 22.88 -26.75
C ALA A 51 15.75 23.94 -27.23
N THR A 52 15.25 23.81 -28.45
CA THR A 52 14.24 24.71 -29.03
C THR A 52 12.85 24.47 -28.45
N GLN A 53 12.50 23.23 -28.09
CA GLN A 53 11.23 22.92 -27.43
C GLN A 53 11.21 23.42 -25.98
N ILE A 54 12.33 23.31 -25.26
CA ILE A 54 12.45 23.84 -23.90
C ILE A 54 12.34 25.37 -23.91
N GLN A 55 12.97 26.06 -24.86
CA GLN A 55 12.83 27.52 -25.00
C GLN A 55 11.39 27.96 -25.29
N LEU A 56 10.66 27.21 -26.13
CA LEU A 56 9.25 27.49 -26.40
C LEU A 56 8.37 27.30 -25.17
N ILE A 57 8.65 26.29 -24.34
CA ILE A 57 7.92 26.05 -23.09
C ILE A 57 8.24 27.14 -22.06
N GLU A 58 9.50 27.54 -21.91
CA GLU A 58 9.88 28.64 -21.00
C GLU A 58 9.33 30.00 -21.43
N GLN A 59 9.10 30.21 -22.72
CA GLN A 59 8.46 31.42 -23.23
C GLN A 59 6.94 31.41 -22.96
N ALA A 60 6.28 30.27 -23.15
CA ALA A 60 4.86 30.11 -22.84
C ALA A 60 4.55 30.27 -21.33
N ILE A 61 5.44 29.77 -20.46
CA ILE A 61 5.30 29.95 -18.99
C ILE A 61 5.41 31.43 -18.62
N ARG A 62 6.36 32.18 -19.22
CA ARG A 62 6.53 33.62 -18.97
C ARG A 62 5.34 34.46 -19.41
N GLU A 63 4.68 34.12 -20.52
CA GLU A 63 3.46 34.81 -20.96
C GLU A 63 2.30 34.58 -20.00
N VAL A 64 2.10 33.36 -19.51
CA VAL A 64 1.05 33.05 -18.54
C VAL A 64 1.31 33.74 -17.19
N GLU A 65 2.57 33.80 -16.74
CA GLU A 65 2.92 34.53 -15.52
C GLU A 65 2.69 36.05 -15.66
N ALA A 66 2.93 36.61 -16.84
CA ALA A 66 2.66 38.02 -17.13
C ALA A 66 1.15 38.33 -17.15
N GLU A 67 0.32 37.44 -17.70
CA GLU A 67 -1.14 37.60 -17.67
C GLU A 67 -1.68 37.53 -16.23
N VAL A 68 -1.19 36.60 -15.40
CA VAL A 68 -1.60 36.49 -13.99
C VAL A 68 -1.18 37.72 -13.17
N GLN A 69 -0.01 38.31 -13.47
CA GLN A 69 0.40 39.57 -12.85
C GLN A 69 -0.46 40.76 -13.30
N SER A 70 -0.94 40.77 -14.54
CA SER A 70 -1.83 41.82 -15.05
C SER A 70 -3.24 41.72 -14.44
N GLU A 71 -3.77 40.51 -14.24
CA GLU A 71 -5.07 40.29 -13.59
C GLU A 71 -5.03 40.69 -12.10
N SER A 72 -3.94 40.37 -11.41
CA SER A 72 -3.76 40.77 -10.00
C SER A 72 -3.58 42.27 -9.80
N GLN A 73 -2.99 43.00 -10.77
CA GLN A 73 -2.96 44.47 -10.76
C GLN A 73 -4.33 45.09 -11.05
N ASN A 74 -5.15 44.48 -11.91
CA ASN A 74 -6.52 44.92 -12.15
C ASN A 74 -7.44 44.72 -10.93
N GLU A 75 -7.29 43.62 -10.18
CA GLU A 75 -8.02 43.40 -8.93
C GLU A 75 -7.63 44.40 -7.81
N LEU A 76 -6.37 44.87 -7.82
CA LEU A 76 -5.91 45.93 -6.91
C LEU A 76 -6.46 47.32 -7.31
N TYR A 77 -6.59 47.59 -8.61
CA TYR A 77 -7.22 48.81 -9.13
C TYR A 77 -8.73 48.85 -8.89
N GLU A 78 -9.44 47.73 -9.01
CA GLU A 78 -10.88 47.64 -8.69
C GLU A 78 -11.16 47.82 -7.18
N LYS A 79 -10.27 47.32 -6.31
CA LYS A 79 -10.38 47.54 -4.85
C LYS A 79 -10.11 48.98 -4.42
N GLN A 80 -9.26 49.73 -5.14
CA GLN A 80 -9.06 51.16 -4.89
C GLN A 80 -10.26 52.00 -5.36
N ASN A 81 -10.89 51.65 -6.48
CA ASN A 81 -12.08 52.37 -6.98
C ASN A 81 -13.38 52.06 -6.20
N MET A 82 -13.41 50.99 -5.39
CA MET A 82 -14.54 50.71 -4.49
C MET A 82 -14.54 51.53 -3.18
N HIS A 83 -13.45 52.23 -2.84
CA HIS A 83 -13.39 53.10 -1.67
C HIS A 83 -13.90 54.53 -1.90
N ASP A 84 -14.13 54.94 -3.15
CA ASP A 84 -14.68 56.27 -3.48
C ASP A 84 -16.21 56.29 -3.68
N ALA A 85 -16.89 55.14 -3.55
CA ALA A 85 -18.33 55.02 -3.78
C ALA A 85 -19.07 54.38 -2.60
N SER A 86 -19.06 55.02 -1.42
CA SER A 86 -20.00 54.69 -0.35
C SER A 86 -20.36 55.92 0.48
N ASN A 87 -21.18 56.79 -0.10
CA ASN A 87 -22.18 57.56 0.62
C ASN A 87 -23.52 57.17 0.01
N ILE A 88 -24.40 56.51 0.77
CA ILE A 88 -25.86 56.65 0.82
C ILE A 88 -26.47 55.48 1.64
N SER A 89 -27.31 55.92 2.56
CA SER A 89 -28.21 55.34 3.56
C SER A 89 -28.80 53.92 3.45
N GLU A 90 -29.07 53.43 4.66
CA GLU A 90 -29.78 52.23 5.12
C GLU A 90 -31.09 51.88 4.39
N THR A 91 -31.33 50.58 4.18
CA THR A 91 -32.66 49.98 4.44
C THR A 91 -32.51 48.51 4.84
N THR A 92 -33.32 48.15 5.83
CA THR A 92 -33.45 46.89 6.57
C THR A 92 -33.95 45.70 5.74
N LEU A 93 -33.42 44.49 6.01
CA LEU A 93 -34.20 43.24 6.02
C LEU A 93 -33.45 42.11 6.75
N SER A 94 -34.13 41.60 7.77
CA SER A 94 -33.71 40.62 8.75
C SER A 94 -33.30 39.26 8.18
N LYS A 95 -32.21 38.70 8.70
CA LYS A 95 -32.02 37.25 8.84
C LYS A 95 -31.49 36.93 10.24
N VAL A 96 -32.36 36.28 11.00
CA VAL A 96 -32.10 35.72 12.33
C VAL A 96 -31.01 34.66 12.22
N VAL A 97 -29.95 34.77 13.02
CA VAL A 97 -28.95 33.74 13.26
C VAL A 97 -28.99 33.43 14.76
N PRO A 98 -29.16 32.17 15.19
CA PRO A 98 -29.06 31.84 16.61
C PRO A 98 -27.59 31.89 17.06
N THR A 99 -27.29 32.75 18.01
CA THR A 99 -26.01 32.78 18.73
C THR A 99 -25.98 31.62 19.73
N LEU A 100 -25.14 30.62 19.50
CA LEU A 100 -24.74 29.68 20.54
C LEU A 100 -23.74 30.38 21.47
N GLN A 101 -24.20 30.80 22.65
CA GLN A 101 -23.30 31.21 23.73
C GLN A 101 -22.64 29.97 24.34
N TYR A 102 -21.32 29.93 24.29
CA TYR A 102 -20.51 28.95 25.01
C TYR A 102 -20.37 29.41 26.47
N GLN A 103 -20.95 28.66 27.41
CA GLN A 103 -20.66 28.76 28.84
C GLN A 103 -19.47 27.84 29.17
N PRO A 104 -18.40 28.33 29.81
CA PRO A 104 -17.34 27.46 30.30
C PRO A 104 -17.86 26.61 31.47
N GLN A 105 -17.78 25.29 31.33
CA GLN A 105 -18.06 24.35 32.41
C GLN A 105 -16.97 24.45 33.49
N GLN A 106 -17.39 24.47 34.76
CA GLN A 106 -16.49 24.45 35.92
C GLN A 106 -15.72 23.13 36.01
N PRO A 107 -14.46 23.13 36.50
CA PRO A 107 -13.69 21.92 36.69
C PRO A 107 -14.30 21.06 37.80
N ILE A 108 -14.58 19.80 37.47
CA ILE A 108 -14.99 18.76 38.42
C ILE A 108 -13.80 18.47 39.35
N GLN A 109 -13.95 18.73 40.64
CA GLN A 109 -13.03 18.29 41.68
C GLN A 109 -13.20 16.78 41.88
N HIS A 110 -12.19 15.99 41.54
CA HIS A 110 -12.10 14.60 42.01
C HIS A 110 -11.64 14.61 43.47
N ALA A 111 -12.59 14.33 44.37
CA ALA A 111 -12.31 14.09 45.78
C ALA A 111 -11.60 12.73 45.95
N LEU A 112 -10.47 12.77 46.65
CA LEU A 112 -9.79 11.62 47.22
C LEU A 112 -10.72 10.90 48.21
N HIS A 113 -11.02 9.64 47.94
CA HIS A 113 -11.42 8.67 48.94
C HIS A 113 -10.72 7.35 48.62
N GLU A 114 -9.54 7.17 49.22
CA GLU A 114 -8.91 5.88 49.39
C GLU A 114 -9.81 5.03 50.31
N GLN A 115 -10.45 4.01 49.75
CA GLN A 115 -10.90 2.87 50.54
C GLN A 115 -10.02 1.68 50.20
N ASN A 116 -9.13 1.38 51.16
CA ASN A 116 -8.33 0.18 51.24
C ASN A 116 -9.22 -1.07 51.19
N PHE A 117 -9.13 -1.83 50.11
CA PHE A 117 -9.60 -3.21 50.06
C PHE A 117 -8.40 -4.13 49.84
N VAL A 118 -7.91 -4.73 50.92
CA VAL A 118 -6.83 -5.73 50.90
C VAL A 118 -7.47 -7.10 51.13
N PRO A 119 -7.33 -8.08 50.21
CA PRO A 119 -7.75 -9.45 50.48
C PRO A 119 -6.83 -10.08 51.53
N SER A 120 -7.46 -10.57 52.59
CA SER A 120 -6.83 -11.28 53.71
C SER A 120 -6.27 -12.64 53.27
N TRP A 121 -4.96 -12.75 53.07
CA TRP A 121 -4.19 -13.96 53.36
C TRP A 121 -2.69 -13.67 53.36
N TYR A 122 -2.12 -13.44 54.54
CA TYR A 122 -0.79 -13.88 54.98
C TYR A 122 -0.58 -13.33 56.40
N LYS A 123 -0.75 -14.21 57.39
CA LYS A 123 -0.23 -14.00 58.75
C LYS A 123 1.09 -14.74 58.83
N GLY A 124 2.19 -14.02 59.09
CA GLY A 124 3.41 -14.64 59.58
C GLY A 124 4.68 -13.88 59.21
N GLY A 125 5.43 -13.44 60.23
CA GLY A 125 6.88 -13.26 60.12
C GLY A 125 7.40 -11.83 60.27
N SER A 126 7.84 -11.52 61.48
CA SER A 126 9.03 -10.73 61.85
C SER A 126 9.38 -9.45 61.07
N GLU A 127 9.41 -8.36 61.84
CA GLU A 127 10.14 -7.11 61.64
C GLU A 127 11.33 -7.19 60.65
N ILE A 128 11.19 -6.51 59.51
CA ILE A 128 12.33 -5.99 58.75
C ILE A 128 12.05 -4.50 58.58
N SER A 129 12.72 -3.66 59.37
CA SER A 129 12.77 -2.22 59.13
C SER A 129 13.46 -2.00 57.79
N ALA A 130 12.67 -1.67 56.75
CA ALA A 130 13.22 -1.16 55.51
C ALA A 130 13.53 0.33 55.71
N GLU A 131 14.78 0.65 56.05
CA GLU A 131 15.27 2.02 55.84
C GLU A 131 15.16 2.34 54.34
N MET A 132 14.31 3.31 54.00
CA MET A 132 14.27 3.83 52.64
C MET A 132 15.62 4.47 52.32
N PRO A 133 16.30 4.08 51.23
CA PRO A 133 17.52 4.77 50.82
C PRO A 133 17.19 6.24 50.53
N LYS A 134 17.88 7.17 51.21
CA LYS A 134 17.71 8.62 51.07
C LYS A 134 18.25 9.20 49.75
N ALA A 135 18.56 8.35 48.77
CA ALA A 135 19.03 8.75 47.46
C ALA A 135 18.03 8.28 46.39
N PRO A 136 17.67 9.11 45.39
CA PRO A 136 16.90 8.63 44.26
C PRO A 136 17.70 7.53 43.55
N LEU A 137 17.06 6.41 43.24
CA LEU A 137 17.67 5.25 42.55
C LEU A 137 18.08 5.54 41.09
N PHE A 138 17.98 6.80 40.65
CA PHE A 138 18.28 7.24 39.29
C PHE A 138 19.04 8.57 39.34
N SER A 139 20.22 8.60 38.73
CA SER A 139 20.92 9.87 38.46
C SER A 139 20.08 10.70 37.49
N LYS A 140 20.02 12.01 37.69
CA LYS A 140 19.37 12.95 36.77
C LYS A 140 20.26 13.25 35.55
N ASP A 141 21.01 12.26 35.07
CA ASP A 141 21.86 12.40 33.91
C ASP A 141 21.15 11.78 32.71
N GLY A 142 20.64 12.67 31.85
CA GLY A 142 20.25 12.46 30.45
C GLY A 142 19.93 11.05 30.00
N PHE A 143 18.74 10.55 30.32
CA PHE A 143 18.06 9.58 29.46
C PHE A 143 17.17 10.38 28.52
N GLU A 144 17.63 10.64 27.30
CA GLU A 144 16.70 10.87 26.20
C GLU A 144 15.90 9.57 26.08
N LEU A 145 14.63 9.61 26.46
CA LEU A 145 13.67 8.57 26.11
C LEU A 145 13.70 8.49 24.59
N GLU A 146 14.39 7.48 24.04
CA GLU A 146 14.21 7.08 22.65
C GLU A 146 12.70 7.05 22.40
N SER A 147 12.26 7.77 21.38
CA SER A 147 10.84 7.84 21.03
C SER A 147 10.31 6.42 20.94
N PHE A 148 9.45 6.02 21.89
CA PHE A 148 8.84 4.71 21.90
C PHE A 148 7.98 4.60 20.64
N THR A 149 8.51 4.00 19.59
CA THR A 149 7.73 3.65 18.42
C THR A 149 6.73 2.58 18.89
N PRO A 150 5.41 2.84 18.81
CA PRO A 150 4.44 1.82 19.12
C PRO A 150 4.76 0.57 18.30
N TYR A 151 4.82 -0.60 18.96
CA TYR A 151 5.02 -1.86 18.25
C TYR A 151 3.88 -2.04 17.23
N GLU A 152 4.24 -2.00 15.94
CA GLU A 152 3.34 -2.33 14.85
C GLU A 152 3.51 -3.80 14.50
N PRO A 153 2.46 -4.64 14.60
CA PRO A 153 2.58 -6.06 14.33
C PRO A 153 2.82 -6.33 12.84
N GLY A 154 3.59 -7.40 12.58
CA GLY A 154 3.84 -7.95 11.25
C GLY A 154 5.17 -7.50 10.64
N PHE A 155 5.56 -8.12 9.53
CA PHE A 155 6.79 -7.75 8.84
C PHE A 155 6.68 -6.37 8.18
N ILE A 156 7.49 -5.43 8.67
CA ILE A 156 7.61 -4.06 8.14
C ILE A 156 8.85 -3.99 7.26
N GLN A 157 8.65 -3.63 6.00
CA GLN A 157 9.73 -3.40 5.05
C GLN A 157 9.96 -1.90 4.89
N GLU A 158 11.12 -1.44 5.35
CA GLU A 158 11.52 -0.04 5.29
C GLU A 158 12.04 0.37 3.90
N TYR A 159 11.73 1.61 3.52
CA TYR A 159 12.21 2.32 2.34
C TYR A 159 12.71 3.72 2.75
N ALA A 160 13.44 4.39 1.86
CA ALA A 160 14.04 5.71 2.16
C ALA A 160 13.05 6.77 2.70
N HIS A 161 11.81 6.75 2.21
CA HIS A 161 10.79 7.74 2.56
C HIS A 161 9.45 7.08 2.93
N GLY A 162 9.45 5.88 3.51
CA GLY A 162 8.21 5.19 3.85
C GLY A 162 8.42 3.71 4.12
N ALA A 163 7.34 2.99 4.37
CA ALA A 163 7.39 1.58 4.70
C ALA A 163 6.20 0.81 4.11
N ILE A 164 6.31 -0.51 4.07
CA ILE A 164 5.21 -1.42 3.79
C ILE A 164 5.04 -2.34 5.00
N ASN A 165 3.88 -2.30 5.64
CA ASN A 165 3.48 -3.33 6.60
C ASN A 165 2.78 -4.45 5.82
N TRP A 166 3.45 -5.58 5.65
CA TRP A 166 2.96 -6.69 4.82
C TRP A 166 1.83 -7.49 5.46
N LEU A 167 1.70 -7.44 6.79
CA LEU A 167 0.59 -8.06 7.51
C LEU A 167 -0.72 -7.30 7.24
N THR A 168 -0.71 -5.99 7.41
CA THR A 168 -1.91 -5.16 7.19
C THR A 168 -2.12 -4.85 5.70
N GLY A 169 -1.06 -4.88 4.90
CA GLY A 169 -1.06 -4.42 3.51
C GLY A 169 -0.98 -2.89 3.41
N THR A 170 -0.62 -2.18 4.48
CA THR A 170 -0.54 -0.72 4.48
C THR A 170 0.79 -0.25 3.90
N VAL A 171 0.75 0.68 2.95
CA VAL A 171 1.94 1.38 2.45
C VAL A 171 1.89 2.80 2.97
N THR A 172 2.96 3.22 3.64
CA THR A 172 3.12 4.58 4.16
C THR A 172 4.26 5.27 3.42
N ALA A 173 4.13 6.59 3.24
CA ALA A 173 5.21 7.40 2.71
C ALA A 173 5.21 8.79 3.35
N LYS A 174 6.41 9.30 3.63
CA LYS A 174 6.68 10.62 4.16
C LYS A 174 7.13 11.53 3.02
N GLY A 175 6.69 12.78 3.04
CA GLY A 175 7.19 13.83 2.19
C GLY A 175 7.44 15.11 2.97
N GLU A 176 8.39 15.88 2.49
CA GLU A 176 8.86 17.09 3.15
C GLU A 176 8.90 18.28 2.19
N SER A 177 8.65 19.46 2.71
CA SER A 177 8.82 20.71 1.96
C SER A 177 9.23 21.82 2.91
N LEU A 178 10.08 22.72 2.42
CA LEU A 178 10.58 23.85 3.20
C LEU A 178 9.90 25.15 2.76
N SER A 179 9.57 26.00 3.73
CA SER A 179 9.25 27.41 3.52
C SER A 179 10.39 28.27 4.06
N THR A 180 10.86 29.26 3.29
CA THR A 180 11.96 30.14 3.71
C THR A 180 11.52 31.60 3.80
N GLY A 181 12.16 32.37 4.69
CA GLY A 181 12.00 33.82 4.82
C GLY A 181 10.84 34.25 5.73
N LEU A 182 10.45 35.53 5.65
CA LEU A 182 9.40 36.13 6.49
C LEU A 182 7.99 35.52 6.26
N ALA A 183 7.83 34.68 5.23
CA ALA A 183 6.58 34.02 4.90
C ALA A 183 6.25 32.84 5.84
N VAL A 184 7.21 32.27 6.57
CA VAL A 184 7.02 31.06 7.42
C VAL A 184 5.89 31.21 8.47
N SER A 185 5.66 32.43 8.95
CA SER A 185 4.61 32.74 9.93
C SER A 185 3.24 32.98 9.30
N SER A 186 3.16 33.16 7.98
CA SER A 186 1.89 33.41 7.30
C SER A 186 1.10 32.10 7.16
N ARG A 187 -0.20 32.18 7.41
CA ARG A 187 -1.12 31.05 7.22
C ARG A 187 -1.07 30.51 5.78
N GLU A 188 -0.93 31.41 4.82
CA GLU A 188 -0.85 31.06 3.40
C GLU A 188 0.40 30.24 3.07
N ALA A 189 1.57 30.66 3.55
CA ALA A 189 2.81 29.94 3.32
C ALA A 189 2.80 28.56 3.98
N ARG A 190 2.26 28.46 5.20
CA ARG A 190 2.05 27.17 5.87
C ARG A 190 1.18 26.25 5.02
N LEU A 191 0.03 26.73 4.54
CA LEU A 191 -0.86 25.93 3.68
C LEU A 191 -0.18 25.52 2.36
N LYS A 192 0.57 26.42 1.72
CA LYS A 192 1.32 26.13 0.49
C LYS A 192 2.38 25.06 0.72
N THR A 193 3.16 25.18 1.80
CA THR A 193 4.25 24.26 2.15
C THR A 193 3.70 22.89 2.54
N MET A 194 2.62 22.83 3.32
CA MET A 194 1.93 21.58 3.65
C MET A 194 1.38 20.87 2.41
N ARG A 195 0.82 21.61 1.44
CA ARG A 195 0.38 21.05 0.15
C ARG A 195 1.56 20.49 -0.64
N ALA A 196 2.68 21.21 -0.70
CA ALA A 196 3.89 20.75 -1.37
C ALA A 196 4.45 19.47 -0.73
N ALA A 197 4.53 19.42 0.60
CA ALA A 197 4.94 18.22 1.34
C ALA A 197 3.98 17.04 1.09
N THR A 198 2.67 17.30 0.94
CA THR A 198 1.69 16.27 0.59
C THR A 198 1.91 15.71 -0.82
N VAL A 199 2.25 16.58 -1.79
CA VAL A 199 2.59 16.17 -3.16
C VAL A 199 3.86 15.32 -3.18
N ASP A 200 4.88 15.74 -2.43
CA ASP A 200 6.12 14.98 -2.28
C ASP A 200 5.86 13.60 -1.63
N ALA A 201 5.05 13.55 -0.57
CA ALA A 201 4.69 12.31 0.10
C ALA A 201 3.98 11.32 -0.84
N ARG A 202 3.07 11.81 -1.69
CA ARG A 202 2.36 11.00 -2.70
C ARG A 202 3.26 10.53 -3.83
N LYS A 203 4.25 11.34 -4.22
CA LYS A 203 5.29 10.92 -5.16
C LYS A 203 6.10 9.76 -4.56
N ASN A 204 6.59 9.92 -3.33
CA ASN A 204 7.32 8.88 -2.61
C ASN A 204 6.49 7.59 -2.44
N LEU A 205 5.18 7.74 -2.17
CA LEU A 205 4.25 6.61 -2.11
C LEU A 205 4.21 5.84 -3.44
N LEU A 206 4.04 6.53 -4.57
CA LEU A 206 4.04 5.89 -5.90
C LEU A 206 5.39 5.22 -6.22
N GLU A 207 6.51 5.81 -5.80
CA GLU A 207 7.83 5.22 -5.96
C GLU A 207 7.99 3.90 -5.18
N ILE A 208 7.47 3.84 -3.95
CA ILE A 208 7.43 2.60 -3.15
C ILE A 208 6.54 1.57 -3.85
N LEU A 209 5.32 1.96 -4.27
CA LEU A 209 4.40 1.07 -4.98
C LEU A 209 5.05 0.45 -6.22
N ASN A 210 5.74 1.26 -7.02
CA ASN A 210 6.43 0.81 -8.22
C ASN A 210 7.47 -0.30 -7.97
N LYS A 211 8.03 -0.35 -6.76
CA LYS A 211 9.02 -1.37 -6.36
C LYS A 211 8.36 -2.69 -5.96
N ILE A 212 7.07 -2.71 -5.63
CA ILE A 212 6.41 -3.91 -5.10
C ILE A 212 6.42 -5.05 -6.13
N PRO A 213 6.99 -6.22 -5.78
CA PRO A 213 6.85 -7.44 -6.56
C PRO A 213 5.42 -7.95 -6.58
N VAL A 214 4.90 -8.22 -7.78
CA VAL A 214 3.60 -8.86 -7.96
C VAL A 214 3.80 -10.36 -8.12
N THR A 215 4.70 -10.78 -9.00
CA THR A 215 5.08 -12.18 -9.26
C THR A 215 6.61 -12.30 -9.38
N GLU A 216 7.12 -13.50 -9.68
CA GLU A 216 8.55 -13.74 -9.93
C GLU A 216 9.21 -12.87 -11.03
N LYS A 217 8.39 -12.34 -11.95
CA LYS A 217 8.84 -11.60 -13.15
C LYS A 217 8.20 -10.21 -13.26
N LEU A 218 7.13 -9.95 -12.52
CA LEU A 218 6.30 -8.75 -12.68
C LEU A 218 6.33 -7.90 -11.40
N ARG A 219 6.50 -6.59 -11.55
CA ARG A 219 6.33 -5.59 -10.49
C ARG A 219 5.17 -4.67 -10.81
N VAL A 220 4.67 -3.93 -9.83
CA VAL A 220 3.59 -2.95 -10.01
C VAL A 220 3.93 -1.96 -11.14
N LYS A 221 5.16 -1.43 -11.18
CA LYS A 221 5.58 -0.51 -12.26
C LYS A 221 5.42 -1.08 -13.66
N ASN A 222 5.57 -2.40 -13.82
CA ASN A 222 5.42 -3.05 -15.11
C ASN A 222 3.96 -3.07 -15.52
N ILE A 223 3.05 -3.36 -14.58
CA ILE A 223 1.61 -3.33 -14.78
C ILE A 223 1.14 -1.92 -15.12
N LEU A 224 1.53 -0.93 -14.33
CA LEU A 224 1.14 0.47 -14.51
C LEU A 224 1.60 1.06 -15.85
N ARG A 225 2.69 0.52 -16.42
CA ARG A 225 3.17 0.92 -17.74
C ARG A 225 2.35 0.31 -18.88
N THR A 226 1.75 -0.85 -18.66
CA THR A 226 1.07 -1.63 -19.72
C THR A 226 -0.45 -1.54 -19.67
N ASP A 227 -1.04 -1.23 -18.52
CA ASP A 227 -2.50 -1.12 -18.34
C ASP A 227 -2.85 0.30 -17.86
N GLU A 228 -3.41 1.11 -18.76
CA GLU A 228 -3.79 2.49 -18.49
C GLU A 228 -4.94 2.60 -17.49
N ASP A 229 -5.91 1.67 -17.52
CA ASP A 229 -7.05 1.66 -16.59
C ASP A 229 -6.54 1.50 -15.15
N ILE A 230 -5.59 0.59 -14.94
CA ILE A 230 -4.97 0.38 -13.63
C ILE A 230 -4.14 1.61 -13.24
N MET A 231 -3.42 2.24 -14.17
CA MET A 231 -2.69 3.48 -13.89
C MET A 231 -3.63 4.61 -13.44
N GLN A 232 -4.75 4.80 -14.13
CA GLN A 232 -5.74 5.81 -13.78
C GLN A 232 -6.37 5.53 -12.41
N PHE A 233 -6.69 4.26 -12.12
CA PHE A 233 -7.17 3.84 -10.80
C PHE A 233 -6.14 4.15 -9.70
N VAL A 234 -4.88 3.77 -9.87
CA VAL A 234 -3.82 4.03 -8.89
C VAL A 234 -3.60 5.54 -8.73
N ARG A 235 -3.64 6.35 -9.79
CA ARG A 235 -3.58 7.82 -9.67
C ARG A 235 -4.70 8.37 -8.81
N GLY A 236 -5.93 7.89 -9.01
CA GLY A 236 -7.07 8.26 -8.18
C GLY A 236 -6.86 7.89 -6.70
N ASP A 237 -6.32 6.70 -6.44
CA ASP A 237 -6.01 6.25 -5.08
C ASP A 237 -4.89 7.10 -4.43
N MET A 238 -3.84 7.46 -5.19
CA MET A 238 -2.78 8.37 -4.72
C MET A 238 -3.31 9.76 -4.40
N GLN A 239 -4.22 10.30 -5.22
CA GLN A 239 -4.85 11.59 -4.97
C GLN A 239 -5.76 11.58 -3.73
N ASN A 240 -6.32 10.42 -3.40
CA ASN A 240 -7.19 10.21 -2.24
C ASN A 240 -6.46 9.51 -1.08
N SER A 241 -5.13 9.42 -1.12
CA SER A 241 -4.32 8.82 -0.08
C SER A 241 -4.63 9.45 1.28
N ARG A 242 -4.80 8.63 2.31
CA ARG A 242 -5.10 9.12 3.66
C ARG A 242 -3.88 9.84 4.22
N ILE A 243 -4.07 11.05 4.74
CA ILE A 243 -3.03 11.75 5.51
C ILE A 243 -3.11 11.24 6.95
N THR A 244 -2.01 10.65 7.44
CA THR A 244 -1.94 10.01 8.76
C THR A 244 -1.21 10.90 9.77
N SER A 245 -0.24 11.70 9.32
CA SER A 245 0.48 12.65 10.17
C SER A 245 0.81 13.92 9.40
N THR A 246 0.74 15.06 10.08
CA THR A 246 1.13 16.37 9.59
C THR A 246 1.89 17.11 10.67
N THR A 247 3.03 17.68 10.29
CA THR A 247 3.89 18.45 11.19
C THR A 247 4.40 19.67 10.44
N PHE A 248 4.47 20.79 11.12
CA PHE A 248 5.09 22.01 10.61
C PHE A 248 6.01 22.52 11.71
N ALA A 249 7.32 22.37 11.51
CA ALA A 249 8.33 22.77 12.47
C ALA A 249 8.57 24.29 12.43
N GLU A 250 9.16 24.82 13.50
CA GLU A 250 9.42 26.25 13.64
C GLU A 250 10.47 26.77 12.63
N ASP A 251 11.33 25.87 12.15
CA ASP A 251 12.31 26.11 11.08
C ASP A 251 11.67 26.25 9.67
N GLY A 252 10.35 26.08 9.56
CA GLY A 252 9.60 26.20 8.32
C GLY A 252 9.47 24.89 7.53
N VAL A 253 9.92 23.76 8.07
CA VAL A 253 9.78 22.44 7.44
C VAL A 253 8.37 21.89 7.69
N ALA A 254 7.65 21.62 6.60
CA ALA A 254 6.44 20.82 6.60
C ALA A 254 6.79 19.35 6.34
N SER A 255 6.29 18.44 7.17
CA SER A 255 6.40 16.99 6.99
C SER A 255 5.01 16.36 7.04
N VAL A 256 4.71 15.55 6.02
CA VAL A 256 3.41 14.89 5.83
C VAL A 256 3.63 13.41 5.59
N THR A 257 2.90 12.57 6.31
CA THR A 257 2.85 11.12 6.05
C THR A 257 1.49 10.75 5.47
N VAL A 258 1.52 10.07 4.32
CA VAL A 258 0.34 9.53 3.65
C VAL A 258 0.35 8.00 3.68
N SER A 259 -0.83 7.39 3.53
CA SER A 259 -0.97 5.93 3.46
C SER A 259 -2.07 5.46 2.51
N ILE A 260 -1.89 4.27 1.94
CA ILE A 260 -2.93 3.48 1.26
C ILE A 260 -2.89 2.02 1.69
N THR A 261 -3.91 1.25 1.32
CA THR A 261 -4.04 -0.18 1.67
C THR A 261 -4.06 -1.06 0.41
N LEU A 262 -3.14 -2.01 0.34
CA LEU A 262 -3.00 -3.02 -0.72
C LEU A 262 -3.89 -4.24 -0.45
N ARG A 263 -5.18 -4.03 -0.17
CA ARG A 263 -6.14 -5.11 0.07
C ARG A 263 -7.38 -4.92 -0.78
N ASP A 264 -8.21 -5.96 -0.84
CA ASP A 264 -9.53 -5.91 -1.45
C ASP A 264 -9.49 -5.38 -2.88
N MET A 265 -10.23 -4.30 -3.14
CA MET A 265 -10.39 -3.67 -4.44
C MET A 265 -9.05 -3.23 -5.05
N PHE A 266 -8.10 -2.77 -4.25
CA PHE A 266 -6.81 -2.34 -4.78
C PHE A 266 -6.07 -3.52 -5.41
N LEU A 267 -5.94 -4.64 -4.68
CA LEU A 267 -5.34 -5.85 -5.23
C LEU A 267 -6.17 -6.38 -6.38
N GLU A 268 -7.50 -6.45 -6.24
CA GLU A 268 -8.37 -6.99 -7.27
C GLU A 268 -8.15 -6.29 -8.61
N LYS A 269 -8.08 -4.96 -8.60
CA LYS A 269 -7.79 -4.17 -9.81
C LYS A 269 -6.36 -4.38 -10.31
N LEU A 270 -5.38 -4.37 -9.41
CA LEU A 270 -3.97 -4.49 -9.75
C LEU A 270 -3.62 -5.85 -10.37
N ILE A 271 -4.11 -6.95 -9.80
CA ILE A 271 -3.69 -8.31 -10.18
C ILE A 271 -4.77 -9.10 -10.92
N GLY A 272 -6.02 -8.63 -10.95
CA GLY A 272 -7.16 -9.42 -11.45
C GLY A 272 -7.04 -9.87 -12.92
N LYS A 273 -6.40 -9.06 -13.77
CA LYS A 273 -6.10 -9.41 -15.18
C LYS A 273 -4.73 -10.07 -15.36
N HIS A 274 -3.82 -9.92 -14.41
CA HIS A 274 -2.41 -10.29 -14.54
C HIS A 274 -2.00 -11.55 -13.77
N VAL A 275 -2.84 -11.99 -12.84
CA VAL A 275 -2.63 -13.19 -12.02
C VAL A 275 -3.86 -14.07 -12.15
N SER A 276 -3.66 -15.28 -12.67
CA SER A 276 -4.73 -16.28 -12.75
C SER A 276 -4.91 -16.95 -11.39
N PHE A 277 -6.01 -16.62 -10.72
CA PHE A 277 -6.49 -17.37 -9.59
C PHE A 277 -7.33 -18.56 -10.05
N HIS A 278 -7.22 -19.65 -9.32
CA HIS A 278 -8.09 -20.84 -9.31
C HIS A 278 -8.86 -21.15 -10.61
N ARG A 279 -8.32 -22.08 -11.42
CA ARG A 279 -9.13 -22.94 -12.31
C ARG A 279 -9.00 -24.33 -11.72
N VAL A 280 -10.12 -24.91 -11.25
CA VAL A 280 -10.20 -26.21 -10.54
C VAL A 280 -9.32 -27.29 -11.21
N ASN A 281 -9.25 -27.29 -12.54
CA ASN A 281 -8.52 -28.30 -13.32
C ASN A 281 -6.98 -28.25 -13.21
N ASP A 282 -6.38 -27.17 -12.70
CA ASP A 282 -4.92 -27.00 -12.64
C ASP A 282 -4.38 -26.93 -11.20
N ASN A 283 -5.19 -27.29 -10.19
CA ASN A 283 -4.74 -27.41 -8.80
C ASN A 283 -4.00 -28.75 -8.63
N PRO A 284 -2.73 -28.77 -8.15
CA PRO A 284 -1.97 -30.01 -7.90
C PRO A 284 -2.65 -30.97 -6.91
N TYR A 285 -3.65 -30.50 -6.16
CA TYR A 285 -4.42 -31.28 -5.18
C TYR A 285 -5.80 -31.75 -5.69
N SER A 286 -6.28 -31.26 -6.84
CA SER A 286 -7.67 -31.49 -7.29
C SER A 286 -8.01 -32.97 -7.55
N ALA A 287 -7.07 -33.79 -8.03
CA ALA A 287 -7.32 -35.22 -8.27
C ALA A 287 -7.46 -36.02 -6.97
N ALA A 288 -6.68 -35.67 -5.93
CA ALA A 288 -6.76 -36.33 -4.62
C ALA A 288 -8.03 -35.90 -3.87
N ASN A 289 -8.39 -34.61 -3.96
CA ASN A 289 -9.59 -34.07 -3.33
C ASN A 289 -10.87 -34.66 -3.95
N ALA A 290 -10.93 -34.83 -5.28
CA ALA A 290 -12.06 -35.48 -5.94
C ALA A 290 -12.26 -36.94 -5.51
N VAL A 291 -11.16 -37.67 -5.23
CA VAL A 291 -11.23 -39.06 -4.72
C VAL A 291 -11.71 -39.07 -3.27
N ALA A 292 -11.19 -38.19 -2.41
CA ALA A 292 -11.63 -38.06 -1.03
C ALA A 292 -13.12 -37.69 -0.93
N GLU A 293 -13.57 -36.70 -1.71
CA GLU A 293 -14.99 -36.30 -1.80
C GLU A 293 -15.87 -37.43 -2.34
N SER A 294 -15.38 -38.24 -3.30
CA SER A 294 -16.15 -39.38 -3.80
C SER A 294 -16.28 -40.52 -2.79
N ILE A 295 -15.29 -40.71 -1.91
CA ILE A 295 -15.34 -41.69 -0.81
C ILE A 295 -16.29 -41.20 0.29
N GLU A 296 -16.24 -39.92 0.64
CA GLU A 296 -17.15 -39.31 1.62
C GLU A 296 -18.61 -39.34 1.16
N ASN A 297 -18.87 -39.01 -0.11
CA ASN A 297 -20.22 -39.05 -0.69
C ASN A 297 -20.73 -40.48 -0.96
N ALA A 298 -19.84 -41.49 -1.04
CA ALA A 298 -20.23 -42.90 -1.17
C ALA A 298 -20.65 -43.52 0.18
N VAL A 299 -20.38 -42.86 1.31
CA VAL A 299 -20.80 -43.30 2.64
C VAL A 299 -22.08 -42.53 3.02
N LEU A 300 -23.25 -43.06 2.65
CA LEU A 300 -24.52 -42.69 3.28
C LEU A 300 -24.60 -43.32 4.70
N PRO A 301 -25.25 -42.65 5.67
CA PRO A 301 -25.22 -43.07 7.06
C PRO A 301 -26.27 -44.14 7.31
N ASP A 302 -25.89 -45.41 7.25
CA ASP A 302 -26.68 -46.45 7.89
C ASP A 302 -25.81 -47.62 8.36
N SER A 303 -25.25 -47.49 9.56
CA SER A 303 -25.13 -48.61 10.51
C SER A 303 -24.71 -48.08 11.87
N GLN A 304 -25.55 -48.37 12.87
CA GLN A 304 -25.18 -48.32 14.29
C GLN A 304 -24.21 -49.46 14.63
N GLN A 305 -23.46 -49.27 15.72
CA GLN A 305 -22.55 -50.20 16.43
C GLN A 305 -21.12 -50.27 15.85
N GLU A 306 -20.02 -50.19 16.61
CA GLU A 306 -19.81 -50.52 18.02
C GLU A 306 -18.52 -49.85 18.51
N SER A 307 -18.46 -49.57 19.81
CA SER A 307 -17.34 -48.93 20.51
C SER A 307 -16.04 -49.74 20.42
N VAL A 308 -14.97 -49.08 19.95
CA VAL A 308 -13.60 -49.46 20.29
C VAL A 308 -12.95 -48.23 20.91
N GLU A 309 -12.84 -48.21 22.24
CA GLU A 309 -11.87 -47.37 22.96
C GLU A 309 -10.46 -47.86 22.61
N ALA A 310 -10.00 -47.51 21.42
CA ALA A 310 -8.58 -47.25 21.24
C ALA A 310 -8.36 -45.84 21.79
N ASP A 311 -7.26 -45.61 22.51
CA ASP A 311 -6.69 -44.27 22.67
C ASP A 311 -6.49 -43.69 21.26
N ILE A 312 -7.51 -42.99 20.75
CA ILE A 312 -7.41 -42.23 19.51
C ILE A 312 -6.60 -41.01 19.91
N VAL A 313 -5.27 -41.14 19.84
CA VAL A 313 -4.42 -39.99 19.56
C VAL A 313 -4.96 -39.45 18.25
N LEU A 314 -5.77 -38.38 18.33
CA LEU A 314 -6.31 -37.72 17.14
C LEU A 314 -5.13 -37.54 16.18
N PRO A 315 -5.23 -38.01 14.91
CA PRO A 315 -4.17 -37.80 13.94
C PRO A 315 -3.86 -36.32 13.97
N ILE A 316 -2.60 -35.98 14.26
CA ILE A 316 -2.12 -34.61 14.48
C ILE A 316 -2.51 -33.82 13.22
N ALA A 317 -3.66 -33.15 13.29
CA ALA A 317 -4.19 -32.43 12.15
C ALA A 317 -3.36 -31.16 12.02
N TYR A 318 -2.68 -31.04 10.89
CA TYR A 318 -1.93 -29.83 10.60
C TYR A 318 -2.90 -28.74 10.20
N THR A 319 -2.79 -27.60 10.87
CA THR A 319 -3.73 -26.49 10.69
C THR A 319 -3.18 -25.39 9.79
N GLY A 320 -1.93 -25.48 9.36
CA GLY A 320 -1.29 -24.47 8.53
C GLY A 320 0.12 -24.89 8.15
N LEU A 321 0.83 -23.97 7.51
CA LEU A 321 2.22 -24.12 7.08
C LEU A 321 3.05 -22.95 7.57
N LEU A 322 4.19 -23.24 8.18
CA LEU A 322 5.19 -22.26 8.57
C LEU A 322 6.49 -22.59 7.83
N ILE A 323 7.00 -21.64 7.05
CA ILE A 323 8.25 -21.80 6.30
C ILE A 323 9.33 -20.92 6.89
N ASP A 324 10.42 -21.53 7.35
CA ASP A 324 11.66 -20.81 7.66
C ASP A 324 12.41 -20.46 6.36
N ALA A 325 12.39 -19.17 5.99
CA ALA A 325 13.06 -18.63 4.82
C ALA A 325 14.10 -17.54 5.16
N ARG A 326 14.53 -17.46 6.43
CA ARG A 326 15.44 -16.42 6.93
C ARG A 326 16.81 -16.43 6.24
N GLU A 327 17.33 -17.63 5.97
CA GLU A 327 18.69 -17.84 5.43
C GLU A 327 18.76 -17.82 3.89
N VAL A 328 17.63 -17.69 3.20
CA VAL A 328 17.58 -17.75 1.72
C VAL A 328 17.37 -16.39 1.06
N GLY A 329 17.16 -15.33 1.85
CA GLY A 329 16.99 -13.97 1.34
C GLY A 329 15.75 -13.82 0.46
N ILE A 330 14.62 -14.32 0.95
CA ILE A 330 13.30 -14.12 0.34
C ILE A 330 12.94 -12.64 0.35
N SER A 331 12.35 -12.15 -0.75
CA SER A 331 11.77 -10.82 -0.82
C SER A 331 10.26 -10.92 -0.83
N PRO A 332 9.56 -10.23 0.09
CA PRO A 332 8.10 -10.20 0.10
C PRO A 332 7.48 -9.74 -1.21
N ALA A 333 6.34 -10.32 -1.55
CA ALA A 333 5.62 -10.08 -2.79
C ALA A 333 4.11 -10.24 -2.59
N ILE A 334 3.32 -9.65 -3.50
CA ILE A 334 1.85 -9.82 -3.50
C ILE A 334 1.47 -11.28 -3.74
N THR A 335 2.20 -11.96 -4.63
CA THR A 335 2.04 -13.39 -4.87
C THR A 335 3.35 -14.15 -4.67
N VAL A 336 3.22 -15.37 -4.15
CA VAL A 336 4.33 -16.27 -3.87
C VAL A 336 4.00 -17.65 -4.43
N ASN A 337 5.03 -18.30 -4.96
CA ASN A 337 4.97 -19.72 -5.28
C ASN A 337 5.88 -20.49 -4.32
N ILE A 338 5.40 -21.65 -3.86
CA ILE A 338 6.22 -22.66 -3.19
C ILE A 338 6.35 -23.83 -4.16
N VAL A 339 7.59 -24.21 -4.45
CA VAL A 339 7.92 -25.30 -5.39
C VAL A 339 8.86 -26.30 -4.75
N ASP A 340 8.91 -27.51 -5.30
CA ASP A 340 9.96 -28.49 -5.01
C ASP A 340 11.26 -28.19 -5.78
N GLU A 341 12.29 -29.02 -5.63
CA GLU A 341 13.60 -28.74 -6.23
C GLU A 341 13.62 -28.93 -7.74
N THR A 342 12.69 -29.74 -8.24
CA THR A 342 12.47 -29.99 -9.67
C THR A 342 11.58 -28.92 -10.33
N GLY A 343 10.95 -28.04 -9.54
CA GLY A 343 10.13 -26.93 -10.00
C GLY A 343 8.63 -27.22 -10.05
N HIS A 344 8.15 -28.35 -9.53
CA HIS A 344 6.70 -28.57 -9.42
C HIS A 344 6.10 -27.63 -8.40
N VAL A 345 4.97 -27.04 -8.76
CA VAL A 345 4.25 -26.09 -7.92
C VAL A 345 3.45 -26.82 -6.85
N LEU A 346 3.66 -26.41 -5.59
CA LEU A 346 2.95 -26.90 -4.41
C LEU A 346 1.94 -25.86 -3.92
N TYR A 347 2.35 -24.59 -3.95
CA TYR A 347 1.51 -23.46 -3.58
C TYR A 347 1.67 -22.33 -4.57
N SER A 348 0.57 -21.68 -4.97
CA SER A 348 0.55 -20.57 -5.92
C SER A 348 -0.82 -19.88 -5.89
N PRO A 349 -1.03 -18.77 -6.64
CA PRO A 349 -2.34 -18.14 -6.79
C PRO A 349 -3.44 -19.10 -7.29
N ARG A 350 -3.06 -20.23 -7.89
CA ARG A 350 -4.00 -21.25 -8.39
C ARG A 350 -4.54 -22.17 -7.30
N VAL A 351 -3.81 -22.30 -6.19
CA VAL A 351 -4.19 -23.15 -5.04
C VAL A 351 -5.03 -22.37 -4.04
N VAL A 352 -4.60 -21.15 -3.70
CA VAL A 352 -5.30 -20.33 -2.71
C VAL A 352 -6.64 -19.80 -3.23
N ASN A 353 -7.63 -19.73 -2.32
CA ASN A 353 -8.90 -19.08 -2.58
C ASN A 353 -8.67 -17.59 -2.87
N ARG A 354 -9.23 -17.12 -4.00
CA ARG A 354 -9.07 -15.74 -4.46
C ARG A 354 -9.52 -14.71 -3.43
N ASN A 355 -10.67 -14.91 -2.79
CA ASN A 355 -11.21 -13.95 -1.83
C ASN A 355 -10.34 -13.85 -0.58
N VAL A 356 -9.78 -14.98 -0.14
CA VAL A 356 -8.82 -15.01 0.97
C VAL A 356 -7.54 -14.28 0.57
N ALA A 357 -7.00 -14.54 -0.61
CA ALA A 357 -5.80 -13.87 -1.11
C ALA A 357 -5.98 -12.35 -1.26
N LEU A 358 -7.15 -11.87 -1.70
CA LEU A 358 -7.42 -10.43 -1.84
C LEU A 358 -7.58 -9.71 -0.48
N ARG A 359 -8.25 -10.36 0.48
CA ARG A 359 -8.52 -9.78 1.82
C ARG A 359 -7.33 -9.87 2.75
N ASN A 360 -6.74 -11.06 2.82
CA ASN A 360 -5.75 -11.40 3.84
C ASN A 360 -4.36 -11.62 3.20
N GLY A 361 -4.25 -11.74 1.88
CA GLY A 361 -2.98 -12.05 1.22
C GLY A 361 -2.76 -13.56 1.16
N MET A 362 -1.89 -13.98 0.25
CA MET A 362 -1.59 -15.40 0.08
C MET A 362 -0.85 -15.97 1.29
N VAL A 363 0.13 -15.21 1.78
CA VAL A 363 0.95 -15.58 2.94
C VAL A 363 1.04 -14.41 3.89
N GLU A 364 1.37 -14.71 5.13
CA GLU A 364 1.83 -13.73 6.10
C GLU A 364 3.34 -13.76 6.18
N TYR A 365 3.97 -12.60 6.14
CA TYR A 365 5.39 -12.45 6.38
C TYR A 365 5.61 -12.09 7.86
N ALA A 366 6.49 -12.82 8.52
CA ALA A 366 6.91 -12.59 9.89
C ALA A 366 8.40 -12.25 9.93
N GLY A 367 8.80 -11.25 10.69
CA GLY A 367 10.22 -10.86 10.83
C GLY A 367 10.98 -11.72 11.83
N THR A 368 10.24 -12.37 12.74
CA THR A 368 10.80 -13.24 13.77
C THR A 368 10.08 -14.58 13.82
N TRP A 369 10.74 -15.56 14.43
CA TRP A 369 10.17 -16.89 14.61
C TRP A 369 8.99 -16.86 15.60
N GLU A 370 9.13 -16.02 16.63
CA GLU A 370 8.15 -15.80 17.69
C GLU A 370 6.86 -15.19 17.13
N GLU A 371 6.96 -14.18 16.25
CA GLU A 371 5.82 -13.63 15.51
C GLU A 371 5.11 -14.71 14.67
N ALA A 372 5.88 -15.57 14.01
CA ALA A 372 5.33 -16.59 13.13
C ALA A 372 4.54 -17.66 13.89
N ILE A 373 5.01 -18.05 15.08
CA ILE A 373 4.29 -18.99 15.96
C ILE A 373 3.06 -18.32 16.58
N ALA A 374 3.19 -17.04 16.99
CA ALA A 374 2.07 -16.29 17.58
C ALA A 374 1.00 -15.89 16.55
N SER A 375 1.28 -16.06 15.25
CA SER A 375 0.36 -15.71 14.18
C SER A 375 -0.95 -16.49 14.28
N LYS A 376 -2.06 -15.77 14.14
CA LYS A 376 -3.38 -16.41 14.01
C LYS A 376 -3.49 -17.22 12.71
N ARG A 377 -2.67 -16.93 11.70
CA ARG A 377 -2.69 -17.60 10.40
C ARG A 377 -2.03 -18.97 10.41
N SER A 378 -0.94 -19.16 11.15
CA SER A 378 -0.29 -20.48 11.30
C SER A 378 -1.19 -21.46 12.08
N SER A 379 -2.13 -20.93 12.87
CA SER A 379 -3.06 -21.71 13.70
C SER A 379 -2.29 -22.57 14.73
N THR A 380 -3.00 -23.39 15.51
CA THR A 380 -2.43 -24.06 16.70
C THR A 380 -1.33 -25.08 16.40
N ASN A 381 -1.32 -25.69 15.21
CA ASN A 381 -0.37 -26.76 14.87
C ASN A 381 0.07 -26.69 13.39
N PRO A 382 0.99 -25.77 13.03
CA PRO A 382 1.48 -25.66 11.66
C PRO A 382 2.51 -26.76 11.33
N LEU A 383 2.52 -27.19 10.06
CA LEU A 383 3.63 -27.94 9.50
C LEU A 383 4.82 -27.00 9.32
N VAL A 384 5.94 -27.31 9.95
CA VAL A 384 7.16 -26.49 9.85
C VAL A 384 8.07 -27.04 8.77
N LEU A 385 8.37 -26.23 7.76
CA LEU A 385 9.28 -26.55 6.66
C LEU A 385 10.41 -25.51 6.60
N LYS A 386 11.55 -25.90 6.01
CA LYS A 386 12.70 -25.04 5.77
C LYS A 386 12.91 -24.84 4.29
N ALA A 387 13.03 -23.57 3.87
CA ALA A 387 13.38 -23.22 2.51
C ALA A 387 14.83 -23.59 2.20
N VAL A 388 15.05 -24.17 1.02
CA VAL A 388 16.38 -24.52 0.49
C VAL A 388 16.98 -23.32 -0.24
N ARG A 389 16.17 -22.63 -1.05
CA ARG A 389 16.58 -21.47 -1.85
C ARG A 389 15.36 -20.64 -2.26
N VAL A 390 15.63 -19.51 -2.91
CA VAL A 390 14.60 -18.71 -3.59
C VAL A 390 14.90 -18.61 -5.07
N GLN A 391 13.86 -18.49 -5.88
CA GLN A 391 13.95 -18.37 -7.34
C GLN A 391 13.19 -17.14 -7.87
N GLY A 392 13.43 -16.83 -9.15
CA GLY A 392 12.80 -15.70 -9.83
C GLY A 392 13.57 -14.38 -9.67
N LYS A 393 13.31 -13.43 -10.58
CA LYS A 393 14.02 -12.14 -10.62
C LYS A 393 13.72 -11.28 -9.40
N THR A 394 12.53 -11.43 -8.82
CA THR A 394 12.10 -10.74 -7.60
C THR A 394 12.48 -11.50 -6.33
N ARG A 395 13.08 -12.69 -6.43
CA ARG A 395 13.41 -13.56 -5.27
C ARG A 395 12.19 -13.81 -4.37
N SER A 396 11.01 -14.01 -4.95
CA SER A 396 9.75 -14.17 -4.22
C SER A 396 9.20 -15.60 -4.24
N ASN A 397 9.82 -16.51 -4.99
CA ASN A 397 9.40 -17.91 -5.04
C ASN A 397 10.28 -18.74 -4.10
N ILE A 398 9.66 -19.56 -3.26
CA ILE A 398 10.30 -20.41 -2.26
C ILE A 398 10.51 -21.79 -2.86
N VAL A 399 11.69 -22.36 -2.67
CA VAL A 399 11.99 -23.75 -3.00
C VAL A 399 12.20 -24.54 -1.72
N ILE A 400 11.51 -25.67 -1.57
CA ILE A 400 11.71 -26.65 -0.49
C ILE A 400 12.30 -27.95 -1.05
N SER A 401 12.84 -28.81 -0.19
CA SER A 401 13.38 -30.10 -0.63
C SER A 401 12.28 -31.04 -1.12
N ASP A 402 12.63 -31.99 -1.99
CA ASP A 402 11.66 -32.95 -2.54
C ASP A 402 10.98 -33.79 -1.45
N GLU A 403 11.71 -34.14 -0.38
CA GLU A 403 11.16 -34.82 0.80
C GLU A 403 10.08 -33.99 1.51
N GLN A 404 10.34 -32.70 1.72
CA GLN A 404 9.38 -31.76 2.32
C GLN A 404 8.18 -31.52 1.42
N ALA A 405 8.39 -31.53 0.10
CA ALA A 405 7.33 -31.39 -0.89
C ALA A 405 6.35 -32.58 -0.86
N LEU A 406 6.86 -33.81 -0.72
CA LEU A 406 6.03 -35.00 -0.57
C LEU A 406 5.21 -34.95 0.73
N LEU A 407 5.86 -34.57 1.84
CA LEU A 407 5.20 -34.40 3.13
C LEU A 407 4.07 -33.35 3.06
N LEU A 408 4.35 -32.19 2.48
CA LEU A 408 3.35 -31.12 2.30
C LEU A 408 2.17 -31.59 1.45
N LYS A 409 2.43 -32.35 0.37
CA LYS A 409 1.37 -32.89 -0.49
C LYS A 409 0.45 -33.84 0.27
N GLN A 410 1.03 -34.80 1.01
CA GLN A 410 0.26 -35.77 1.78
C GLN A 410 -0.60 -35.11 2.85
N ILE A 411 -0.04 -34.15 3.59
CA ILE A 411 -0.73 -33.45 4.66
C ILE A 411 -1.83 -32.53 4.10
N ASN A 412 -1.56 -31.76 3.05
CA ASN A 412 -2.55 -30.81 2.53
C ASN A 412 -3.76 -31.53 1.92
N ASN A 413 -3.59 -32.69 1.29
CA ASN A 413 -4.71 -33.50 0.79
C ASN A 413 -5.68 -33.92 1.91
N ALA A 414 -5.22 -34.01 3.17
CA ALA A 414 -6.07 -34.37 4.30
C ALA A 414 -6.75 -33.17 4.97
N HIS A 415 -6.22 -31.96 4.82
CA HIS A 415 -6.62 -30.80 5.65
C HIS A 415 -6.90 -29.49 4.89
N ASN A 416 -6.57 -29.42 3.60
CA ASN A 416 -6.85 -28.31 2.67
C ASN A 416 -6.47 -26.89 3.16
N PHE A 417 -5.52 -26.76 4.10
CA PHE A 417 -5.18 -25.46 4.70
C PHE A 417 -4.50 -24.49 3.73
N LEU A 418 -3.90 -24.99 2.64
CA LEU A 418 -3.29 -24.14 1.62
C LEU A 418 -4.34 -23.32 0.87
N GLU A 419 -5.53 -23.88 0.62
CA GLU A 419 -6.61 -23.17 -0.07
C GLU A 419 -7.09 -21.95 0.74
N GLU A 420 -7.03 -22.05 2.06
CA GLU A 420 -7.35 -20.95 2.98
C GLU A 420 -6.17 -20.01 3.25
N GLY A 421 -5.04 -20.17 2.55
CA GLY A 421 -3.87 -19.29 2.70
C GLY A 421 -3.29 -19.29 4.12
N ARG A 422 -3.44 -20.39 4.86
CA ARG A 422 -2.86 -20.59 6.20
C ARG A 422 -1.36 -20.90 6.09
N VAL A 423 -0.63 -19.92 5.58
CA VAL A 423 0.80 -20.01 5.28
C VAL A 423 1.50 -18.80 5.87
N VAL A 424 2.49 -19.04 6.73
CA VAL A 424 3.36 -18.02 7.31
C VAL A 424 4.79 -18.24 6.82
N VAL A 425 5.44 -17.18 6.36
CA VAL A 425 6.81 -17.20 5.86
C VAL A 425 7.64 -16.33 6.79
N VAL A 426 8.64 -16.93 7.42
CA VAL A 426 9.59 -16.20 8.26
C VAL A 426 10.69 -15.66 7.36
N CYS A 427 10.81 -14.33 7.30
CA CYS A 427 11.82 -13.62 6.54
C CYS A 427 12.71 -12.79 7.47
N LYS A 428 13.82 -12.28 6.90
CA LYS A 428 14.80 -11.47 7.61
C LYS A 428 14.61 -9.99 7.32
#